data_AF-A0A9W9Z9R9-F1
#
_entry.id   AF-A0A9W9Z9R9-F1
#
_cell.length_a   1.000
_cell.length_b   1.000
_cell.length_c   1.000
_cell.angle_alpha   90.00
_cell.angle_beta   90.00
_cell.angle_gamma   90.00
#
_symmetry.space_group_name_H-M   'P 1'
#
loop_
_entity.id
_entity.type
_entity.pdbx_description
1 polymer ?
#
loop_
_entity_poly.entity_id
_entity_poly.type
_entity_poly.pdbx_seq_one_letter_code
_entity_poly.pdbx_strand_id
1 'polypeptide(L)'
;MMTNEFVTMLTDKEVCGGGFSEKLCYDFGEELFGFDSANINMSRVPVILSHWGSGTSFKNFVHFGQMVLSKKCTQFDYGFFENFEVYDQLEPPEYQVENMQTPTVLFSGSNDKLADPIDVKLLKDRLTNMRYFKEIKGWNHADFLFGNDAPELLYSKMLNMMEADLTLGDLADFRLFDDK
;
A
#
# COMPACT_ATOMS: atom_id res chain seq x y z
N MET A 1 -6.48 -1.41 -21.24
CA MET A 1 -7.03 -1.15 -19.89
C MET A 1 -7.68 -2.43 -19.42
N MET A 2 -7.43 -2.89 -18.19
CA MET A 2 -8.42 -3.78 -17.56
C MET A 2 -9.59 -2.87 -17.18
N THR A 3 -10.62 -2.88 -18.01
CA THR A 3 -11.83 -2.10 -17.80
C THR A 3 -12.66 -2.72 -16.68
N ASN A 4 -13.63 -1.96 -16.16
CA ASN A 4 -14.65 -2.48 -15.25
C ASN A 4 -15.29 -3.75 -15.85
N GLU A 5 -15.51 -3.78 -17.17
CA GLU A 5 -16.00 -4.98 -17.89
C GLU A 5 -15.08 -6.20 -17.79
N PHE A 6 -13.75 -6.04 -17.74
CA PHE A 6 -12.84 -7.18 -17.57
C PHE A 6 -12.98 -7.76 -16.16
N VAL A 7 -13.09 -6.91 -15.14
CA VAL A 7 -13.32 -7.34 -13.75
C VAL A 7 -14.72 -7.92 -13.59
N THR A 8 -15.76 -7.29 -14.16
CA THR A 8 -17.14 -7.79 -14.20
C THR A 8 -17.21 -9.13 -14.92
N MET A 9 -16.47 -9.32 -16.02
CA MET A 9 -16.34 -10.60 -16.73
C MET A 9 -15.71 -11.68 -15.84
N LEU A 10 -14.70 -11.35 -15.02
CA LEU A 10 -14.09 -12.32 -14.09
C LEU A 10 -15.08 -12.75 -13.00
N THR A 11 -15.92 -11.84 -12.48
CA THR A 11 -17.03 -12.18 -11.56
C THR A 11 -18.16 -12.95 -12.24
N ASP A 12 -18.63 -12.52 -13.41
CA ASP A 12 -19.74 -13.13 -14.17
C ASP A 12 -19.38 -14.49 -14.76
N LYS A 13 -18.08 -14.77 -14.94
CA LYS A 13 -17.55 -16.06 -15.43
C LYS A 13 -17.13 -17.01 -14.32
N GLU A 14 -17.46 -16.74 -13.06
CA GLU A 14 -17.06 -17.58 -11.92
C GLU A 14 -15.53 -17.76 -11.82
N VAL A 15 -14.73 -16.77 -12.24
CA VAL A 15 -13.26 -16.81 -12.03
C VAL A 15 -12.90 -16.70 -10.55
N CYS A 16 -13.84 -16.24 -9.72
CA CYS A 16 -13.87 -16.46 -8.27
C CYS A 16 -15.18 -17.15 -7.82
N GLY A 17 -15.79 -17.97 -8.67
CA GLY A 17 -16.98 -18.76 -8.36
C GLY A 17 -16.68 -20.25 -8.44
N GLY A 18 -16.97 -20.98 -7.36
CA GLY A 18 -16.64 -22.40 -7.23
C GLY A 18 -15.33 -22.64 -6.48
N GLY A 19 -15.22 -23.77 -5.79
CA GLY A 19 -14.23 -23.95 -4.71
C GLY A 19 -12.75 -23.84 -5.10
N PHE A 20 -12.36 -24.09 -6.36
CA PHE A 20 -10.96 -23.93 -6.79
C PHE A 20 -10.60 -22.48 -7.13
N SER A 21 -11.52 -21.75 -7.77
CA SER A 21 -11.31 -20.39 -8.24
C SER A 21 -11.49 -19.38 -7.10
N GLU A 22 -12.44 -19.63 -6.19
CA GLU A 22 -12.58 -18.94 -4.90
C GLU A 22 -11.32 -19.04 -4.06
N LYS A 23 -10.73 -20.24 -3.96
CA LYS A 23 -9.48 -20.44 -3.24
C LYS A 23 -8.34 -19.63 -3.86
N LEU A 24 -8.26 -19.56 -5.19
CA LEU A 24 -7.18 -18.85 -5.88
C LEU A 24 -7.33 -17.33 -5.74
N CYS A 25 -8.56 -16.82 -5.78
CA CYS A 25 -8.85 -15.41 -5.50
C CYS A 25 -8.63 -15.05 -4.03
N TYR A 26 -9.01 -15.95 -3.11
CA TYR A 26 -8.73 -15.81 -1.69
C TYR A 26 -7.23 -15.81 -1.44
N ASP A 27 -6.48 -16.79 -1.95
CA ASP A 27 -5.03 -16.87 -1.80
C ASP A 27 -4.32 -15.64 -2.40
N PHE A 28 -4.79 -15.14 -3.55
CA PHE A 28 -4.22 -13.93 -4.16
C PHE A 28 -4.54 -12.67 -3.35
N GLY A 29 -5.75 -12.55 -2.84
CA GLY A 29 -6.15 -11.44 -1.97
C GLY A 29 -5.51 -11.50 -0.58
N GLU A 30 -5.34 -12.70 -0.03
CA GLU A 30 -4.60 -12.99 1.20
C GLU A 30 -3.11 -12.66 1.04
N GLU A 31 -2.51 -13.02 -0.09
CA GLU A 31 -1.09 -12.77 -0.35
C GLU A 31 -0.81 -11.28 -0.62
N LEU A 32 -1.73 -10.59 -1.30
CA LEU A 32 -1.60 -9.17 -1.56
C LEU A 32 -1.98 -8.31 -0.34
N PHE A 33 -3.04 -8.63 0.40
CA PHE A 33 -3.53 -7.71 1.43
C PHE A 33 -3.41 -8.26 2.85
N GLY A 34 -3.34 -9.58 3.00
CA GLY A 34 -3.58 -10.26 4.26
C GLY A 34 -5.05 -10.08 4.63
N PHE A 35 -5.91 -11.07 4.37
CA PHE A 35 -7.22 -11.06 5.00
C PHE A 35 -7.06 -11.71 6.38
N ASP A 36 -6.47 -10.98 7.34
CA ASP A 36 -6.41 -11.46 8.71
C ASP A 36 -7.84 -11.63 9.25
N SER A 37 -8.28 -12.89 9.27
CA SER A 37 -9.59 -13.30 9.78
C SER A 37 -9.84 -12.88 11.23
N ALA A 38 -8.80 -12.54 12.01
CA ALA A 38 -8.92 -12.09 13.38
C ALA A 38 -9.27 -10.60 13.49
N ASN A 39 -8.79 -9.75 12.58
CA ASN A 39 -8.99 -8.31 12.65
C ASN A 39 -9.90 -7.73 11.56
N ILE A 40 -10.29 -8.52 10.56
CA ILE A 40 -11.21 -8.08 9.51
C ILE A 40 -12.61 -8.65 9.74
N ASN A 41 -13.64 -7.82 9.52
CA ASN A 41 -15.03 -8.28 9.56
C ASN A 41 -15.33 -9.19 8.35
N MET A 42 -15.27 -10.51 8.57
CA MET A 42 -15.47 -11.52 7.53
C MET A 42 -16.84 -11.45 6.85
N SER A 43 -17.89 -10.97 7.53
CA SER A 43 -19.21 -10.76 6.90
C SER A 43 -19.21 -9.64 5.86
N ARG A 44 -18.19 -8.77 5.86
CA ARG A 44 -18.03 -7.66 4.91
C ARG A 44 -17.09 -8.01 3.75
N VAL A 45 -16.36 -9.13 3.81
CA VAL A 45 -15.43 -9.56 2.76
C VAL A 45 -16.08 -9.62 1.37
N PRO A 46 -17.31 -10.15 1.18
CA PRO A 46 -17.94 -10.14 -0.14
C PRO A 46 -18.13 -8.73 -0.71
N VAL A 47 -18.40 -7.74 0.14
CA VAL A 47 -18.54 -6.33 -0.27
C VAL A 47 -17.19 -5.70 -0.56
N ILE A 48 -16.16 -6.04 0.23
CA ILE A 48 -14.79 -5.58 -0.03
C ILE A 48 -14.34 -6.10 -1.40
N LEU A 49 -14.49 -7.39 -1.66
CA LEU A 49 -14.10 -8.03 -2.92
C LEU A 49 -14.92 -7.53 -4.12
N SER A 50 -16.22 -7.22 -3.95
CA SER A 50 -17.05 -6.70 -5.05
C SER A 50 -16.67 -5.29 -5.51
N HIS A 51 -15.96 -4.54 -4.66
CA HIS A 51 -15.44 -3.20 -4.99
C HIS A 51 -13.92 -3.18 -5.19
N TRP A 52 -13.26 -4.29 -4.89
CA TRP A 52 -11.83 -4.42 -5.01
C TRP A 52 -11.40 -4.47 -6.47
N GLY A 53 -10.25 -3.86 -6.77
CA GLY A 53 -9.70 -3.85 -8.12
C GLY A 53 -10.55 -3.02 -9.09
N SER A 54 -10.88 -1.77 -8.74
CA SER A 54 -11.60 -0.80 -9.61
C SER A 54 -10.90 -0.46 -10.95
N GLY A 55 -9.99 -1.30 -11.41
CA GLY A 55 -9.25 -1.23 -12.65
C GLY A 55 -7.85 -0.68 -12.44
N THR A 56 -6.88 -1.29 -13.12
CA THR A 56 -5.55 -0.70 -13.34
C THR A 56 -5.09 -1.03 -14.77
N SER A 57 -4.09 -0.32 -15.27
CA SER A 57 -3.48 -0.68 -16.56
C SER A 57 -2.57 -1.89 -16.42
N PHE A 58 -2.47 -2.70 -17.49
CA PHE A 58 -1.48 -3.79 -17.54
C PHE A 58 -0.05 -3.27 -17.38
N LYS A 59 0.22 -2.06 -17.91
CA LYS A 59 1.49 -1.36 -17.73
C LYS A 59 1.84 -1.17 -16.25
N ASN A 60 0.86 -0.85 -15.41
CA ASN A 60 1.09 -0.71 -13.96
C ASN A 60 1.55 -2.03 -13.34
N PHE A 61 0.92 -3.17 -13.69
CA PHE A 61 1.37 -4.48 -13.21
C PHE A 61 2.79 -4.81 -13.66
N VAL A 62 3.11 -4.54 -14.93
CA VAL A 62 4.47 -4.71 -15.44
C VAL A 62 5.45 -3.83 -14.67
N HIS A 63 5.07 -2.59 -14.35
CA HIS A 63 5.90 -1.67 -13.57
C HIS A 63 6.21 -2.20 -12.16
N PHE A 64 5.20 -2.69 -11.44
CA PHE A 64 5.42 -3.33 -10.14
C PHE A 64 6.35 -4.54 -10.26
N GLY A 65 6.18 -5.37 -11.29
CA GLY A 65 7.11 -6.47 -11.59
C GLY A 65 8.54 -6.00 -11.85
N GLN A 66 8.72 -4.89 -12.58
CA GLN A 66 10.04 -4.29 -12.81
C GLN A 66 10.70 -3.84 -11.49
N MET A 67 9.94 -3.22 -10.58
CA MET A 67 10.47 -2.80 -9.27
C MET A 67 10.86 -3.98 -8.39
N VAL A 68 10.06 -5.06 -8.38
CA VAL A 68 10.38 -6.30 -7.65
C VAL A 68 11.67 -6.94 -8.18
N LEU A 69 11.85 -6.98 -9.50
CA LEU A 69 13.04 -7.57 -10.14
C LEU A 69 14.29 -6.70 -9.97
N SER A 70 14.15 -5.38 -10.16
CA SER A 70 15.28 -4.44 -10.09
C SER A 70 15.69 -4.12 -8.65
N LYS A 71 14.78 -4.30 -7.69
CA LYS A 71 14.90 -3.88 -6.28
C LYS A 71 15.13 -2.36 -6.14
N LYS A 72 14.61 -1.59 -7.09
CA LYS A 72 14.72 -0.14 -7.12
C LYS A 72 13.35 0.49 -7.38
N CYS A 73 13.11 1.62 -6.72
CA CYS A 73 11.93 2.44 -7.00
C CYS A 73 12.24 3.37 -8.19
N THR A 74 12.06 2.87 -9.41
CA THR A 74 12.33 3.62 -10.65
C THR A 74 11.07 3.98 -11.40
N GLN A 75 11.18 4.91 -12.34
CA GLN A 75 10.16 5.07 -13.39
C GLN A 75 10.01 3.79 -14.23
N PHE A 76 8.97 3.73 -15.05
CA PHE A 76 8.69 2.56 -15.90
C PHE A 76 9.84 2.31 -16.88
N ASP A 77 10.33 1.08 -16.96
CA ASP A 77 11.33 0.70 -17.96
C ASP A 77 10.65 0.35 -19.28
N TYR A 78 10.83 1.19 -20.30
CA TYR A 78 10.33 0.96 -21.65
C TYR A 78 11.31 0.13 -22.50
N GLY A 79 12.50 -0.16 -21.99
CA GLY A 79 13.61 -0.72 -22.73
C GLY A 79 14.51 0.35 -23.35
N PHE A 80 15.68 -0.08 -23.83
CA PHE A 80 16.80 0.80 -24.17
C PHE A 80 16.48 2.02 -25.05
N PHE A 81 15.82 1.80 -26.19
CA PHE A 81 15.54 2.87 -27.16
C PHE A 81 14.45 3.82 -26.66
N GLU A 82 13.35 3.28 -26.14
CA GLU A 82 12.22 4.09 -25.70
C GLU A 82 12.54 4.81 -24.38
N ASN A 83 13.38 4.27 -23.50
CA ASN A 83 13.90 5.02 -22.35
C ASN A 83 14.68 6.26 -22.79
N PHE A 84 15.50 6.17 -23.85
CA PHE A 84 16.22 7.34 -24.33
C PHE A 84 15.26 8.39 -24.90
N GLU A 85 14.24 7.97 -25.64
CA GLU A 85 13.22 8.88 -26.17
C GLU A 85 12.37 9.54 -25.06
N VAL A 86 12.09 8.84 -23.96
CA VAL A 86 11.22 9.33 -22.88
C VAL A 86 11.99 10.08 -21.79
N TYR A 87 13.23 9.68 -21.49
CA TYR A 87 14.00 10.14 -20.33
C TYR A 87 15.33 10.81 -20.69
N ASP A 88 15.74 10.82 -21.96
CA ASP A 88 17.09 11.22 -22.41
C ASP A 88 18.23 10.38 -21.77
N GLN A 89 17.90 9.18 -21.29
CA GLN A 89 18.86 8.23 -20.69
C GLN A 89 18.44 6.78 -20.95
N LEU A 90 19.40 5.85 -20.92
CA LEU A 90 19.20 4.46 -21.30
C LEU A 90 18.47 3.61 -20.24
N GLU A 91 18.60 4.00 -18.97
CA GLU A 91 17.94 3.36 -17.83
C GLU A 91 16.85 4.27 -17.28
N PRO A 92 15.74 3.72 -16.73
CA PRO A 92 14.73 4.56 -16.09
C PRO A 92 15.32 5.27 -14.85
N PRO A 93 15.03 6.56 -14.65
CA PRO A 93 15.51 7.29 -13.48
C PRO A 93 14.89 6.74 -12.19
N GLU A 94 15.68 6.72 -11.11
CA GLU A 94 15.23 6.33 -9.76
C GLU A 94 14.56 7.50 -9.04
N TYR A 95 13.47 7.21 -8.32
CA TYR A 95 12.85 8.17 -7.42
C TYR A 95 13.70 8.35 -6.16
N GLN A 96 14.23 9.55 -5.99
CA GLN A 96 15.04 9.94 -4.83
C GLN A 96 14.12 10.41 -3.70
N VAL A 97 13.71 9.49 -2.82
CA VAL A 97 12.80 9.79 -1.70
C VAL A 97 13.41 10.78 -0.70
N GLU A 98 14.73 10.87 -0.67
CA GLU A 98 15.50 11.83 0.12
C GLU A 98 15.14 13.28 -0.22
N ASN A 99 14.71 13.52 -1.47
CA ASN A 99 14.30 14.84 -1.94
C ASN A 99 12.88 15.22 -1.52
N MET A 100 12.13 14.31 -0.89
CA MET A 100 10.78 14.57 -0.40
C MET A 100 10.82 15.44 0.86
N GLN A 101 10.58 16.75 0.68
CA GLN A 101 10.57 17.73 1.77
C GLN A 101 9.27 17.75 2.57
N THR A 102 8.24 17.02 2.14
CA THR A 102 6.93 16.98 2.80
C THR A 102 7.05 16.37 4.21
N PRO A 103 6.58 17.05 5.26
CA PRO A 103 6.49 16.46 6.59
C PRO A 103 5.68 15.16 6.56
N THR A 104 6.28 14.06 7.00
CA THR A 104 5.71 12.72 6.83
C THR A 104 5.51 12.03 8.16
N VAL A 105 4.29 11.51 8.37
CA VAL A 105 3.93 10.60 9.46
C VAL A 105 3.73 9.23 8.83
N LEU A 106 4.45 8.21 9.29
CA LEU A 106 4.44 6.86 8.71
C LEU A 106 3.92 5.83 9.71
N PHE A 107 2.91 5.05 9.29
CA PHE A 107 2.45 3.86 10.02
C PHE A 107 2.74 2.62 9.18
N SER A 108 3.20 1.53 9.80
CA SER A 108 3.48 0.25 9.14
C SER A 108 2.95 -0.93 9.93
N GLY A 109 2.68 -2.06 9.26
CA GLY A 109 2.18 -3.28 9.89
C GLY A 109 3.30 -4.31 10.01
N SER A 110 3.45 -4.97 11.17
CA SER A 110 4.54 -5.94 11.35
C SER A 110 4.37 -7.22 10.53
N ASN A 111 3.16 -7.50 10.04
CA ASN A 111 2.81 -8.67 9.24
C ASN A 111 2.43 -8.29 7.81
N ASP A 112 2.66 -7.04 7.40
CA ASP A 112 2.42 -6.59 6.03
C ASP A 112 3.39 -7.30 5.06
N LYS A 113 2.86 -7.86 3.98
CA LYS A 113 3.63 -8.56 2.95
C LYS A 113 3.94 -7.69 1.74
N LEU A 114 3.18 -6.62 1.51
CA LEU A 114 3.40 -5.70 0.39
C LEU A 114 4.29 -4.53 0.79
N ALA A 115 3.96 -3.89 1.91
CA ALA A 115 4.81 -2.89 2.53
C ALA A 115 5.58 -3.57 3.66
N ASP A 116 6.41 -4.55 3.29
CA ASP A 116 7.03 -5.43 4.28
C ASP A 116 8.01 -4.67 5.20
N PRO A 117 8.23 -5.15 6.44
CA PRO A 117 9.05 -4.45 7.41
C PRO A 117 10.49 -4.17 6.96
N ILE A 118 11.05 -4.95 6.04
CA ILE A 118 12.40 -4.73 5.50
C ILE A 118 12.37 -3.50 4.57
N ASP A 119 11.45 -3.46 3.61
CA ASP A 119 11.33 -2.34 2.68
C ASP A 119 10.89 -1.05 3.39
N VAL A 120 9.98 -1.13 4.36
CA VAL A 120 9.60 0.01 5.20
C VAL A 120 10.79 0.56 5.97
N LYS A 121 11.66 -0.30 6.50
CA LYS A 121 12.88 0.15 7.19
C LYS A 121 13.82 0.86 6.23
N LEU A 122 14.03 0.33 5.01
CA LEU A 122 14.85 0.97 3.99
C LEU A 122 14.29 2.33 3.58
N LEU A 123 12.97 2.44 3.41
CA LEU A 123 12.29 3.71 3.13
C LEU A 123 12.50 4.70 4.27
N LYS A 124 12.21 4.28 5.51
CA LYS A 124 12.32 5.10 6.71
C LYS A 124 13.72 5.69 6.88
N ASP A 125 14.76 4.91 6.63
CA ASP A 125 16.16 5.36 6.76
C ASP A 125 16.55 6.41 5.69
N ARG A 126 15.79 6.51 4.59
CA ARG A 126 15.98 7.49 3.50
C ARG A 126 15.11 8.75 3.61
N LEU A 127 14.03 8.71 4.40
CA LEU A 127 13.11 9.84 4.57
C LEU A 127 13.75 10.97 5.38
N THR A 128 13.91 12.15 4.77
CA THR A 128 14.59 13.29 5.38
C THR A 128 13.70 14.17 6.26
N ASN A 129 12.38 14.19 6.01
CA ASN A 129 11.40 14.94 6.81
C ASN A 129 10.34 14.03 7.47
N MET A 130 10.79 13.03 8.21
CA MET A 130 9.91 12.16 8.99
C MET A 130 9.61 12.78 10.35
N ARG A 131 8.33 13.09 10.60
CA ARG A 131 7.82 13.65 11.85
C ARG A 131 7.50 12.58 12.89
N TYR A 132 7.04 11.42 12.43
CA TYR A 132 6.62 10.33 13.30
C TYR A 132 6.63 8.99 12.56
N PHE A 133 6.92 7.92 13.29
CA PHE A 133 6.87 6.55 12.78
C PHE A 133 6.32 5.61 13.86
N LYS A 134 5.35 4.76 13.48
CA LYS A 134 4.86 3.68 14.33
C LYS A 134 4.63 2.40 13.54
N GLU A 135 5.21 1.32 14.02
CA GLU A 135 4.85 -0.03 13.58
C GLU A 135 3.73 -0.59 14.48
N ILE A 136 2.63 -1.01 13.88
CA ILE A 136 1.50 -1.64 14.53
C ILE A 136 1.68 -3.15 14.43
N LYS A 137 1.82 -3.80 15.59
CA LYS A 137 2.08 -5.24 15.68
C LYS A 137 0.85 -6.03 15.26
N GLY A 138 1.07 -7.10 14.52
CA GLY A 138 0.01 -8.00 14.04
C GLY A 138 -0.65 -7.54 12.75
N TRP A 139 -0.64 -6.24 12.45
CA TRP A 139 -1.30 -5.69 11.28
C TRP A 139 -0.62 -6.11 9.97
N ASN A 140 -1.44 -6.46 8.99
CA ASN A 140 -1.12 -6.63 7.58
C ASN A 140 -1.51 -5.40 6.77
N HIS A 141 -1.49 -5.51 5.43
CA HIS A 141 -1.77 -4.41 4.52
C HIS A 141 -3.24 -3.97 4.53
N ALA A 142 -4.18 -4.91 4.65
CA ALA A 142 -5.62 -4.65 4.66
C ALA A 142 -6.09 -3.96 5.94
N ASP A 143 -5.43 -4.20 7.07
CA ASP A 143 -5.83 -3.69 8.37
C ASP A 143 -5.91 -2.15 8.40
N PHE A 144 -5.05 -1.46 7.64
CA PHE A 144 -5.07 -0.01 7.50
C PHE A 144 -6.37 0.57 6.92
N LEU A 145 -7.17 -0.25 6.24
CA LEU A 145 -8.46 0.14 5.67
C LEU A 145 -9.64 -0.58 6.34
N PHE A 146 -9.48 -1.87 6.66
CA PHE A 146 -10.56 -2.77 7.03
C PHE A 146 -10.41 -3.41 8.41
N GLY A 147 -9.33 -3.12 9.13
CA GLY A 147 -9.12 -3.58 10.51
C GLY A 147 -10.21 -3.05 11.43
N ASN A 148 -10.80 -3.92 12.25
CA ASN A 148 -11.86 -3.55 13.20
C ASN A 148 -11.33 -2.59 14.28
N ASP A 149 -10.05 -2.70 14.62
CA ASP A 149 -9.33 -1.85 15.57
C ASP A 149 -8.73 -0.59 14.94
N ALA A 150 -8.78 -0.43 13.61
CA ALA A 150 -8.20 0.72 12.91
C ALA A 150 -8.72 2.09 13.36
N PRO A 151 -10.03 2.25 13.69
CA PRO A 151 -10.53 3.50 14.27
C PRO A 151 -9.82 3.90 15.56
N GLU A 152 -9.49 2.94 16.41
CA GLU A 152 -8.84 3.17 17.70
C GLU A 152 -7.33 3.34 17.52
N LEU A 153 -6.67 2.42 16.82
CA LEU A 153 -5.21 2.35 16.78
C LEU A 153 -4.56 3.30 15.77
N LEU A 154 -5.29 3.71 14.72
CA LEU A 154 -4.77 4.55 13.64
C LEU A 154 -5.58 5.83 13.42
N TYR A 155 -6.88 5.72 13.11
CA TYR A 155 -7.65 6.87 12.62
C TYR A 155 -7.80 7.96 13.68
N SER A 156 -8.08 7.60 14.93
CA SER A 156 -8.16 8.56 16.04
C SER A 156 -6.85 9.33 16.23
N LYS A 157 -5.70 8.64 16.15
CA LYS A 157 -4.36 9.23 16.27
C LYS A 157 -4.06 10.15 15.10
N MET A 158 -4.38 9.73 13.89
CA MET A 158 -4.22 10.56 12.69
C MET A 158 -5.00 11.87 12.80
N LEU A 159 -6.26 11.82 13.26
CA LEU A 159 -7.07 13.02 13.47
C LEU A 159 -6.47 13.94 14.54
N ASN A 160 -6.02 13.39 15.67
CA ASN A 160 -5.37 14.18 16.73
C ASN A 160 -4.05 14.80 16.25
N MET A 161 -3.26 14.09 15.44
CA MET A 161 -2.02 14.60 14.84
C MET A 161 -2.31 15.74 13.86
N MET A 162 -3.36 15.62 13.03
CA MET A 162 -3.79 16.70 12.14
C MET A 162 -4.24 17.94 12.91
N GLU A 163 -4.99 17.79 14.00
CA GLU A 163 -5.39 18.91 14.86
C GLU A 163 -4.19 19.57 15.56
N ALA A 164 -3.25 18.76 16.04
CA ALA A 164 -2.01 19.25 16.64
C ALA A 164 -1.15 20.01 15.62
N ASP A 165 -1.03 19.52 14.39
CA ASP A 165 -0.30 20.20 13.32
C ASP A 165 -0.95 21.54 12.95
N LEU A 166 -2.28 21.59 12.87
CA LEU A 166 -3.02 22.83 12.61
C LEU A 166 -2.84 23.89 13.71
N THR A 167 -2.63 23.47 14.95
CA THR A 167 -2.54 24.37 16.12
C THR A 167 -1.10 24.74 16.48
N LEU A 168 -0.15 23.80 16.34
CA LEU A 168 1.23 23.93 16.81
C LEU A 168 2.26 23.90 15.66
N GLY A 169 1.88 23.45 14.46
CA GLY A 169 2.76 23.29 13.32
C GLY A 169 4.01 22.48 13.68
N ASP A 170 5.19 23.05 13.42
CA ASP A 170 6.48 22.41 13.71
C ASP A 170 6.72 22.08 15.20
N LEU A 171 5.96 22.67 16.12
CA LEU A 171 6.05 22.39 17.56
C LEU A 171 5.21 21.18 17.99
N ALA A 172 4.40 20.60 17.11
CA ALA A 172 3.61 19.43 17.42
C ALA A 172 4.51 18.21 17.73
N ASP A 173 4.41 17.67 18.94
CA ASP A 173 5.04 16.40 19.31
C ASP A 173 4.02 15.26 19.18
N PHE A 174 4.08 14.56 18.04
CA PHE A 174 3.15 13.48 17.75
C PHE A 174 3.33 12.23 18.63
N ARG A 175 4.43 12.12 19.39
CA ARG A 175 4.67 11.02 20.34
C ARG A 175 3.73 11.10 21.54
N LEU A 176 3.11 12.25 21.78
CA LEU A 176 2.10 12.42 22.83
C LEU A 176 0.81 11.63 22.54
N PHE A 177 0.63 11.18 21.29
CA PHE A 177 -0.50 10.36 20.85
C PHE A 177 -0.17 8.86 20.82
N ASP A 178 1.01 8.46 21.30
CA ASP A 178 1.28 7.06 21.59
C ASP A 178 0.47 6.60 22.80
N ASP A 179 0.03 5.34 22.75
CA ASP A 179 -0.83 4.72 23.75
C ASP A 179 -0.19 4.80 25.15
N LYS A 180 -0.99 5.18 26.15
CA LYS A 180 -0.70 4.93 27.57
C LYS A 180 -0.93 3.46 27.92
#